data_AF-A0A562RLG5-F1
#
_entry.id   AF-A0A562RLG5-F1
#
_cell.length_a   1.000
_cell.length_b   1.000
_cell.length_c   1.000
_cell.angle_alpha   90.00
_cell.angle_beta   90.00
_cell.angle_gamma   90.00
#
_symmetry.space_group_name_H-M   'P 1'
#
loop_
_entity.id
_entity.type
_entity.pdbx_description
1 polymer ?
#
loop_
_entity_poly.entity_id
_entity_poly.type
_entity_poly.pdbx_seq_one_letter_code
_entity_poly.pdbx_strand_id
1 'polypeptide(L)'
;MNASNLNACNLNTSDSNINGRRVAIARRLRRSRGVSIITAIFLLVILSALGAAIVTVSTTQQQSSAIDLVGTRAYEAARTGIEYGLYRYLLAGTCAGGSMTAPGTLAAMTVTLTCVQNTNTMADGVTKLTQTRIVSTACNQPANGNCPNAAPGADYVQRVVQVEL
;
A
#
# COMPACT_ATOMS: atom_id res chain seq x y z
N MET A 1 -4.68 -46.79 35.45
CA MET A 1 -5.94 -47.37 34.91
C MET A 1 -5.99 -46.98 33.43
N ASN A 2 -6.01 -47.82 32.39
CA ASN A 2 -6.51 -49.17 32.10
C ASN A 2 -5.68 -49.66 30.87
N ALA A 3 -4.92 -50.77 30.88
CA ALA A 3 -5.29 -52.12 30.37
C ALA A 3 -6.34 -52.10 29.23
N SER A 4 -6.30 -52.86 28.12
CA SER A 4 -5.57 -54.03 27.66
C SER A 4 -6.26 -54.53 26.36
N ASN A 5 -5.59 -55.42 25.60
CA ASN A 5 -6.08 -56.30 24.49
C ASN A 5 -6.10 -55.70 23.07
N LEU A 6 -5.18 -56.06 22.17
CA LEU A 6 -5.01 -57.35 21.44
C LEU A 6 -6.33 -57.88 20.85
N ASN A 7 -6.45 -57.85 19.52
CA ASN A 7 -6.64 -59.09 18.75
C ASN A 7 -6.67 -58.88 17.23
N ALA A 8 -6.15 -59.91 16.57
CA ALA A 8 -6.33 -60.29 15.17
C ALA A 8 -5.54 -59.50 14.10
N CYS A 9 -4.40 -60.10 13.76
CA CYS A 9 -4.00 -60.39 12.38
C CYS A 9 -5.10 -60.17 11.33
N ASN A 10 -4.83 -59.33 10.34
CA ASN A 10 -5.01 -59.78 8.97
C ASN A 10 -3.98 -59.10 8.05
N LEU A 11 -2.83 -59.74 7.89
CA LEU A 11 -2.08 -59.66 6.65
C LEU A 11 -2.96 -60.35 5.59
N ASN A 12 -3.89 -59.60 5.01
CA ASN A 12 -4.60 -60.08 3.85
C ASN A 12 -3.71 -59.83 2.63
N THR A 13 -2.70 -60.70 2.51
CA THR A 13 -2.01 -60.99 1.26
C THR A 13 -3.03 -61.59 0.30
N SER A 14 -3.81 -60.73 -0.35
CA SER A 14 -4.55 -61.10 -1.55
C SER A 14 -3.55 -61.13 -2.70
N ASP A 15 -2.86 -62.26 -2.80
CA ASP A 15 -2.27 -62.77 -4.03
C ASP A 15 -3.35 -62.81 -5.11
N SER A 16 -3.45 -61.72 -5.85
CA SER A 16 -4.25 -61.63 -7.07
C SER A 16 -3.30 -61.76 -8.25
N ASN A 17 -2.91 -63.02 -8.45
CA ASN A 17 -2.79 -63.70 -9.74
C ASN A 17 -2.49 -62.78 -10.94
N ILE A 18 -1.23 -62.80 -11.35
CA ILE A 18 -0.74 -62.34 -12.65
C ILE A 18 -1.55 -63.05 -13.74
N ASN A 19 -2.56 -62.37 -14.29
CA ASN A 19 -3.14 -62.77 -15.56
C ASN A 19 -3.38 -61.54 -16.43
N GLY A 20 -2.61 -61.50 -17.51
CA GLY A 20 -2.51 -60.39 -18.42
C GLY A 20 -3.87 -59.99 -18.98
N ARG A 21 -4.30 -58.79 -18.60
CA ARG A 21 -5.09 -57.94 -19.48
C ARG A 21 -4.45 -56.57 -19.49
N ARG A 22 -3.58 -56.39 -20.48
CA ARG A 22 -3.28 -55.06 -21.01
C ARG A 22 -4.63 -54.44 -21.38
N VAL A 23 -5.17 -53.59 -20.52
CA VAL A 23 -6.22 -52.63 -20.91
C VAL A 23 -5.51 -51.66 -21.84
N ALA A 24 -5.35 -52.08 -23.08
CA ALA A 24 -4.99 -51.20 -24.17
C ALA A 24 -6.13 -50.20 -24.26
N ILE A 25 -5.90 -49.00 -23.72
CA ILE A 25 -6.67 -47.81 -24.07
C ILE A 25 -6.32 -47.55 -25.55
N ALA A 26 -6.94 -48.33 -26.44
CA ALA A 26 -6.97 -48.05 -27.85
C ALA A 26 -7.88 -46.83 -28.04
N ARG A 27 -7.35 -45.66 -27.67
CA ARG A 27 -7.89 -44.38 -28.14
C ARG A 27 -7.74 -44.43 -29.65
N ARG A 28 -8.81 -44.83 -30.34
CA ARG A 28 -8.98 -44.55 -31.76
C ARG A 28 -9.04 -43.04 -31.89
N LEU A 29 -7.86 -42.42 -31.97
CA LEU A 29 -7.67 -41.07 -32.45
C LEU A 29 -8.12 -41.07 -33.90
N ARG A 30 -9.41 -40.82 -34.11
CA ARG A 30 -9.93 -40.51 -35.44
C ARG A 30 -9.11 -39.33 -35.94
N ARG A 31 -8.41 -39.58 -37.04
CA ARG A 31 -7.47 -38.69 -37.67
C ARG A 31 -8.27 -37.60 -38.40
N SER A 32 -8.90 -36.70 -37.65
CA SER A 32 -9.53 -35.49 -38.16
C SER A 32 -8.44 -34.45 -38.41
N ARG A 33 -7.82 -34.48 -39.60
CA ARG A 33 -6.72 -33.59 -39.98
C ARG A 33 -7.29 -32.29 -40.55
N GLY A 34 -6.96 -31.17 -39.92
CA GLY A 34 -7.10 -29.85 -40.52
C GLY A 34 -7.65 -28.78 -39.58
N VAL A 35 -8.94 -28.86 -39.24
CA VAL A 35 -9.64 -27.71 -38.63
C VAL A 35 -9.30 -27.52 -37.14
N SER A 36 -9.18 -28.62 -36.37
CA SER A 36 -9.00 -28.53 -34.91
C SER A 36 -7.67 -27.91 -34.47
N ILE A 37 -6.61 -28.00 -35.28
CA ILE A 37 -5.30 -27.43 -34.89
C ILE A 37 -5.31 -25.91 -35.04
N ILE A 38 -5.98 -25.39 -36.07
CA ILE A 38 -6.09 -23.95 -36.31
C ILE A 38 -6.97 -23.31 -35.23
N THR A 39 -8.11 -23.94 -34.88
CA THR A 39 -8.98 -23.45 -33.80
C THR A 39 -8.29 -23.50 -32.44
N ALA A 40 -7.49 -24.53 -32.16
CA ALA A 40 -6.74 -24.62 -30.91
C ALA A 40 -5.71 -23.49 -30.77
N ILE A 41 -4.95 -23.19 -31.84
CA ILE A 41 -3.98 -22.09 -31.83
C ILE A 41 -4.70 -20.75 -31.65
N PHE A 42 -5.81 -20.53 -32.35
CA PHE A 42 -6.59 -19.29 -32.21
C PHE A 42 -7.08 -19.08 -30.77
N LEU A 43 -7.63 -20.12 -30.14
CA LEU A 43 -8.05 -20.06 -28.74
C LEU A 43 -6.88 -19.83 -27.78
N LEU A 44 -5.73 -20.49 -28.01
CA LEU A 44 -4.53 -20.28 -27.20
C LEU A 44 -4.04 -18.82 -27.28
N VAL A 45 -4.00 -18.23 -28.47
CA VAL A 45 -3.61 -16.82 -28.63
C VAL A 45 -4.56 -15.90 -27.87
N ILE A 46 -5.87 -16.10 -27.97
CA ILE A 46 -6.87 -15.28 -27.24
C ILE A 46 -6.70 -15.45 -25.73
N LEU A 47 -6.63 -16.69 -25.23
CA LEU A 47 -6.47 -16.96 -23.81
C LEU A 47 -5.15 -16.39 -23.26
N SER A 48 -4.08 -16.42 -24.06
CA SER A 48 -2.81 -15.81 -23.68
C SER A 48 -2.90 -14.28 -23.58
N ALA A 49 -3.58 -13.62 -24.53
CA ALA A 49 -3.77 -12.18 -24.52
C ALA A 49 -4.66 -11.74 -23.33
N LEU A 50 -5.73 -12.48 -23.06
CA LEU A 50 -6.59 -12.24 -21.90
C LEU A 50 -5.85 -12.49 -20.58
N GLY A 51 -5.07 -13.58 -20.49
CA GLY A 51 -4.25 -13.86 -19.32
C GLY A 51 -3.23 -12.75 -19.03
N ALA A 52 -2.55 -12.25 -20.07
CA ALA A 52 -1.62 -11.13 -19.96
C ALA A 52 -2.33 -9.85 -19.47
N ALA A 53 -3.50 -9.53 -20.05
CA ALA A 53 -4.30 -8.37 -19.63
C ALA A 53 -4.80 -8.49 -18.18
N ILE A 54 -5.17 -9.69 -17.72
CA ILE A 54 -5.58 -9.90 -16.34
C ILE A 54 -4.39 -9.68 -15.39
N VAL A 55 -3.20 -10.22 -15.70
CA VAL A 55 -2.01 -10.04 -14.85
C VAL A 55 -1.63 -8.56 -14.73
N THR A 56 -1.65 -7.79 -15.82
CA THR A 56 -1.34 -6.35 -15.77
C THR A 56 -2.35 -5.56 -14.95
N VAL A 57 -3.63 -5.93 -15.01
CA VAL A 57 -4.67 -5.31 -14.17
C VAL A 57 -4.56 -5.76 -12.70
N SER A 58 -4.18 -7.01 -12.43
CA SER A 58 -3.96 -7.49 -11.06
C SER A 58 -2.75 -6.85 -10.39
N THR A 59 -1.66 -6.60 -11.12
CA THR A 59 -0.47 -5.95 -10.57
C THR A 59 -0.70 -4.46 -10.33
N THR A 60 -1.43 -3.77 -11.20
CA THR A 60 -1.79 -2.35 -11.00
C THR A 60 -2.73 -2.16 -9.81
N GLN A 61 -3.69 -3.08 -9.59
CA GLN A 61 -4.58 -3.03 -8.42
C GLN A 61 -3.82 -3.08 -7.07
N GLN A 62 -2.72 -3.83 -6.97
CA GLN A 62 -1.93 -3.90 -5.74
C GLN A 62 -1.15 -2.61 -5.46
N GLN A 63 -0.71 -1.92 -6.52
CA GLN A 63 0.05 -0.67 -6.41
C GLN A 63 -0.85 0.50 -5.98
N SER A 64 -2.08 0.58 -6.48
CA SER A 64 -3.02 1.65 -6.11
C SER A 64 -3.32 1.66 -4.62
N SER A 65 -3.57 0.49 -4.01
CA SER A 65 -3.83 0.41 -2.56
C SER A 65 -2.65 0.89 -1.72
N ALA A 66 -1.42 0.61 -2.16
CA ALA A 66 -0.21 1.08 -1.48
C ALA A 66 -0.07 2.60 -1.51
N ILE A 67 -0.41 3.24 -2.64
CA ILE A 67 -0.36 4.70 -2.78
C ILE A 67 -1.40 5.37 -1.87
N ASP A 68 -2.61 4.82 -1.79
CA ASP A 68 -3.67 5.35 -0.91
C ASP A 68 -3.26 5.27 0.58
N LEU A 69 -2.61 4.17 0.98
CA LEU A 69 -2.07 3.99 2.33
C LEU A 69 -0.97 5.02 2.66
N VAL A 70 -0.07 5.30 1.72
CA VAL A 70 0.98 6.31 1.93
C VAL A 70 0.37 7.73 1.99
N GLY A 71 -0.65 7.99 1.17
CA GLY A 71 -1.39 9.25 1.16
C GLY A 71 -2.13 9.54 2.47
N THR A 72 -2.75 8.53 3.07
CA THR A 72 -3.42 8.64 4.39
C THR A 72 -2.42 8.84 5.52
N ARG A 73 -1.31 8.08 5.54
CA ARG A 73 -0.24 8.26 6.53
C ARG A 73 0.36 9.67 6.47
N ALA A 74 0.58 10.22 5.28
CA ALA A 74 1.07 11.58 5.13
C ALA A 74 0.07 12.61 5.68
N TYR A 75 -1.23 12.38 5.52
CA TYR A 75 -2.27 13.26 6.06
C TYR A 75 -2.30 13.24 7.60
N GLU A 76 -2.27 12.04 8.19
CA GLU A 76 -2.21 11.88 9.64
C GLU A 76 -0.92 12.46 10.23
N ALA A 77 0.22 12.33 9.52
CA ALA A 77 1.48 12.97 9.91
C ALA A 77 1.38 14.51 9.90
N ALA A 78 0.76 15.08 8.87
CA ALA A 78 0.56 16.53 8.80
C ALA A 78 -0.38 17.02 9.90
N ARG A 79 -1.45 16.26 10.21
CA ARG A 79 -2.40 16.58 11.29
C ARG A 79 -1.75 16.55 12.67
N THR A 80 -1.00 15.50 13.00
CA THR A 80 -0.27 15.44 14.27
C THR A 80 0.77 16.57 14.37
N GLY A 81 1.40 16.94 13.26
CA GLY A 81 2.27 18.12 13.18
C GLY A 81 1.56 19.43 13.51
N ILE A 82 0.36 19.66 12.97
CA ILE A 82 -0.37 20.91 13.24
C ILE A 82 -0.79 21.00 14.72
N GLU A 83 -1.19 19.88 15.32
CA GLU A 83 -1.52 19.82 16.75
C GLU A 83 -0.30 20.13 17.63
N TYR A 84 0.88 19.61 17.27
CA TYR A 84 2.13 19.95 17.95
C TYR A 84 2.50 21.43 17.79
N GLY A 85 2.39 21.98 16.57
CA GLY A 85 2.67 23.39 16.29
C GLY A 85 1.74 24.33 17.07
N LEU A 86 0.45 24.01 17.11
CA LEU A 86 -0.54 24.75 17.89
C LEU A 86 -0.27 24.64 19.40
N TYR A 87 0.05 23.45 19.89
CA TYR A 87 0.42 23.26 21.30
C TYR A 87 1.60 24.15 21.71
N ARG A 88 2.64 24.22 20.87
CA ARG A 88 3.80 25.09 21.11
C ARG A 88 3.44 26.57 21.09
N TYR A 89 2.56 26.98 20.17
CA TYR A 89 2.06 28.34 20.09
C TYR A 89 1.28 28.73 21.35
N LEU A 90 0.40 27.85 21.85
CA LEU A 90 -0.37 28.10 23.07
C LEU A 90 0.52 28.15 24.32
N LEU A 91 1.60 27.37 24.38
CA LEU A 91 2.50 27.36 25.54
C LEU A 91 3.45 28.57 25.58
N ALA A 92 4.07 28.91 24.45
CA ALA A 92 5.16 29.88 24.38
C ALA A 92 4.73 31.24 23.81
N GLY A 93 3.50 31.37 23.31
CA GLY A 93 2.99 32.58 22.65
C GLY A 93 3.76 32.98 21.38
N THR A 94 4.66 32.11 20.92
CA THR A 94 5.59 32.37 19.81
C THR A 94 5.42 31.28 18.77
N CYS A 95 5.44 31.68 17.50
CA CYS A 95 5.26 30.74 16.43
C CYS A 95 6.60 30.25 15.88
N ALA A 96 7.05 29.11 16.41
CA ALA A 96 8.30 28.47 16.02
C ALA A 96 8.03 27.41 14.94
N GLY A 97 8.67 27.57 13.79
CA GLY A 97 8.78 26.52 12.79
C GLY A 97 9.82 25.46 13.18
N GLY A 98 9.84 24.35 12.45
CA GLY A 98 10.81 23.29 12.65
C GLY A 98 10.44 22.02 11.89
N SER A 99 11.40 21.10 11.76
CA SER A 99 11.16 19.78 11.20
C SER A 99 11.25 18.71 12.27
N MET A 100 10.42 17.68 12.10
CA MET A 100 10.33 16.54 13.01
C MET A 100 9.92 15.30 12.22
N THR A 101 10.43 14.15 12.62
CA THR A 101 9.94 12.87 12.09
C THR A 101 8.66 12.49 12.84
N ALA A 102 7.65 12.04 12.11
CA ALA A 102 6.42 11.61 12.74
C ALA A 102 6.66 10.34 13.59
N PRO A 103 6.04 10.21 14.78
CA PRO A 103 6.30 9.09 15.67
C PRO A 103 5.65 7.77 15.21
N GLY A 104 6.19 6.64 15.70
CA GLY A 104 5.58 5.32 15.56
C GLY A 104 5.48 4.82 14.11
N THR A 105 4.29 4.38 13.70
CA THR A 105 4.04 3.81 12.36
C THR A 105 4.13 4.82 11.22
N LEU A 106 4.25 6.12 11.55
CA LEU A 106 4.44 7.22 10.61
C LEU A 106 5.92 7.63 10.46
N ALA A 107 6.87 6.91 11.07
CA ALA A 107 8.31 7.24 11.03
C ALA A 107 8.91 7.37 9.61
N ALA A 108 8.25 6.81 8.60
CA ALA A 108 8.61 7.00 7.20
C ALA A 108 8.26 8.40 6.64
N MET A 109 7.59 9.25 7.43
CA MET A 109 7.17 10.60 7.08
C MET A 109 7.93 11.63 7.90
N THR A 110 8.44 12.65 7.21
CA THR A 110 9.00 13.84 7.83
C THR A 110 7.96 14.95 7.77
N VAL A 111 7.80 15.68 8.87
CA VAL A 111 6.87 16.79 9.01
C VAL A 111 7.66 18.06 9.18
N THR A 112 7.35 19.08 8.39
CA THR A 112 7.93 20.42 8.48
C THR A 112 6.84 21.41 8.80
N LEU A 113 7.02 22.10 9.92
CA LEU A 113 6.18 23.17 10.40
C LEU A 113 6.76 24.50 9.95
N THR A 114 5.96 25.25 9.22
CA THR A 114 6.23 26.65 8.95
C THR A 114 5.18 27.48 9.65
N CYS A 115 5.63 28.57 10.26
CA CYS A 115 4.71 29.52 10.85
C CYS A 115 4.99 30.93 10.37
N VAL A 116 3.91 31.64 10.05
CA VAL A 116 3.92 33.03 9.64
C VAL A 116 2.98 33.78 10.56
N GLN A 117 3.49 34.82 11.24
CA GLN A 117 2.69 35.72 12.04
C GLN A 117 2.70 37.10 11.40
N ASN A 118 1.51 37.62 11.07
CA ASN A 118 1.33 38.94 10.52
C ASN A 118 0.60 39.80 11.55
N THR A 119 1.28 40.83 12.06
CA THR A 119 0.67 41.81 12.96
C THR A 119 0.27 43.04 12.15
N ASN A 120 -1.03 43.24 11.98
CA ASN A 120 -1.59 44.42 11.33
C ASN A 120 -2.11 45.39 12.40
N THR A 121 -1.65 46.64 12.35
CA THR A 121 -2.24 47.71 13.16
C THR A 121 -3.46 48.24 12.43
N MET A 122 -4.60 48.29 13.11
CA MET A 122 -5.84 48.82 12.54
C MET A 122 -5.74 50.34 12.37
N ALA A 123 -6.72 50.91 11.65
CA ALA A 123 -6.75 52.34 11.33
C ALA A 123 -6.78 53.27 12.56
N ASP A 124 -7.14 52.74 13.73
CA ASP A 124 -7.11 53.47 15.00
C ASP A 124 -5.69 53.67 15.57
N GLY A 125 -4.67 53.02 14.98
CA GLY A 125 -3.27 53.13 15.41
C GLY A 125 -2.96 52.44 16.75
N VAL A 126 -3.95 51.81 17.38
CA VAL A 126 -3.85 51.23 18.74
C VAL A 126 -4.18 49.74 18.72
N THR A 127 -5.19 49.32 17.96
CA THR A 127 -5.59 47.91 17.91
C THR A 127 -4.64 47.14 17.00
N LYS A 128 -4.03 46.07 17.55
CA LYS A 128 -3.18 45.15 16.80
C LYS A 128 -3.93 43.85 16.56
N LEU A 129 -4.17 43.53 15.29
CA LEU A 129 -4.68 42.23 14.87
C LEU A 129 -3.50 41.34 14.49
N THR A 130 -3.30 40.25 15.23
CA THR A 130 -2.24 39.29 14.93
C THR A 130 -2.85 38.07 14.25
N GLN A 131 -2.66 37.97 12.94
CA GLN A 131 -3.02 36.78 12.19
C GLN A 131 -1.87 35.79 12.27
N THR A 132 -2.13 34.58 12.76
CA THR A 132 -1.12 33.52 12.84
C THR A 132 -1.52 32.37 11.92
N ARG A 133 -0.68 32.06 10.94
CA ARG A 133 -0.85 30.92 10.04
C ARG A 133 0.21 29.87 10.35
N ILE A 134 -0.25 28.69 10.74
CA ILE A 134 0.60 27.52 10.94
C ILE A 134 0.35 26.56 9.78
N VAL A 135 1.42 26.10 9.15
CA VAL A 135 1.36 25.13 8.04
C VAL A 135 2.22 23.92 8.42
N SER A 136 1.61 22.75 8.36
CA SER A 136 2.25 21.47 8.58
C SER A 136 2.33 20.72 7.26
N THR A 137 3.55 20.46 6.80
CA THR A 137 3.83 19.75 5.56
C THR A 137 4.48 18.42 5.86
N ALA A 138 3.82 17.31 5.55
CA ALA A 138 4.37 15.98 5.67
C ALA A 138 4.80 15.42 4.31
N CYS A 139 5.99 14.83 4.24
CA CYS A 139 6.49 14.16 3.04
C CYS A 139 7.30 12.90 3.36
N ASN A 140 7.33 11.95 2.43
CA ASN A 140 8.08 10.69 2.58
C ASN A 140 9.56 10.78 2.13
N GLN A 141 9.90 11.76 1.28
CA GLN A 141 11.26 11.98 0.81
C GLN A 141 11.68 13.43 1.12
N PRO A 142 12.18 13.72 2.32
CA PRO A 142 12.60 15.07 2.69
C PRO A 142 13.89 15.49 1.96
N ALA A 143 13.99 16.78 1.62
CA ALA A 143 15.25 17.40 1.21
C ALA A 143 15.95 17.98 2.44
N ASN A 144 17.15 17.50 2.76
CA ASN A 144 17.93 17.96 3.93
C ASN A 144 17.14 17.91 5.25
N GLY A 145 16.30 16.89 5.43
CA GLY A 145 15.46 16.73 6.63
C GLY A 145 14.19 17.60 6.66
N ASN A 146 13.88 18.31 5.57
CA ASN A 146 12.72 19.20 5.48
C ASN A 146 11.83 18.87 4.25
N CYS A 147 10.57 19.25 4.36
CA CYS A 147 9.59 19.24 3.28
C CYS A 147 9.22 20.69 2.90
N PRO A 148 8.92 21.00 1.63
CA PRO A 148 8.88 20.11 0.47
C PRO A 148 10.26 19.78 -0.11
N ASN A 149 10.35 18.66 -0.84
CA ASN A 149 11.56 18.29 -1.59
C ASN A 149 11.51 18.88 -3.00
N ALA A 150 12.56 19.62 -3.39
CA ALA A 150 12.67 20.27 -4.69
C ALA A 150 12.99 19.31 -5.85
N ALA A 151 13.53 18.12 -5.55
CA ALA A 151 13.85 17.07 -6.53
C ALA A 151 13.34 15.70 -6.05
N PRO A 152 12.01 15.49 -6.04
CA PRO A 152 11.41 14.25 -5.57
C PRO A 152 11.58 13.09 -6.57
N GLY A 153 11.58 11.85 -6.06
CA GLY A 153 11.48 10.64 -6.88
C GLY A 153 10.04 10.34 -7.31
N ALA A 154 9.84 9.28 -8.10
CA ALA A 154 8.53 8.89 -8.62
C ALA A 154 7.50 8.54 -7.53
N ASP A 155 7.96 8.08 -6.36
CA ASP A 155 7.12 7.68 -5.23
C ASP A 155 6.87 8.81 -4.22
N TYR A 156 7.09 10.08 -4.62
CA TYR A 156 6.92 11.21 -3.70
C TYR A 156 5.46 11.47 -3.35
N VAL A 157 5.20 11.49 -2.04
CA VAL A 157 3.90 11.85 -1.50
C VAL A 157 4.08 12.98 -0.50
N GLN A 158 3.28 14.03 -0.68
CA GLN A 158 3.23 15.17 0.21
C GLN A 158 1.78 15.49 0.58
N ARG A 159 1.55 15.82 1.85
CA ARG A 159 0.29 16.39 2.34
C ARG A 159 0.55 17.64 3.15
N VAL A 160 -0.32 18.63 3.01
CA VAL A 160 -0.22 19.93 3.68
C VAL A 160 -1.52 20.20 4.42
N VAL A 161 -1.42 20.54 5.70
CA VAL A 161 -2.54 20.97 6.54
C VAL A 161 -2.19 22.34 7.10
N GLN A 162 -3.15 23.26 7.08
CA GLN A 162 -2.95 24.62 7.56
C GLN A 162 -4.06 25.03 8.52
N VAL A 163 -3.72 25.87 9.49
CA VAL A 163 -4.66 26.52 10.40
C VAL A 163 -4.31 27.99 10.47
N GLU A 164 -5.34 28.83 10.50
CA GLU A 164 -5.24 30.27 10.69
C GLU A 164 -5.98 30.66 11.98
N LEU A 165 -5.34 31.53 12.77
CA LEU A 165 -5.86 32.11 14.00
C LEU A 165 -5.84 33.64 13.92
#